data_AF-A0A6J6RHX2-F1
#
_entry.id   AF-A0A6J6RHX2-F1
#
_cell.length_a   1.000
_cell.length_b   1.000
_cell.length_c   1.000
_cell.angle_alpha   90.00
_cell.angle_beta   90.00
_cell.angle_gamma   90.00
#
_symmetry.space_group_name_H-M   'P 1'
#
loop_
_entity.id
_entity.type
_entity.pdbx_description
1 polymer ?
#
loop_
_entity_poly.entity_id
_entity_poly.type
_entity_poly.pdbx_seq_one_letter_code
_entity_poly.pdbx_strand_id
1 'polypeptide(L)'
;MRPESARRIGHPAPFPVELPERLIHLYTYLNDVILDPFVGSGTTAVAAVRTGRHYVGYDTDANYVALAEARVAEERSGFDTDGNSP
;
A
#
# COMPACT_ATOMS: atom_id res chain seq x y z
N MET A 1 18.61 2.44 10.71
CA MET A 1 17.28 3.10 10.70
C MET A 1 16.83 3.21 12.15
N ARG A 2 16.77 4.42 12.73
CA ARG A 2 16.26 4.61 14.10
C ARG A 2 14.75 4.79 14.01
N PRO A 3 13.91 4.04 14.75
CA PRO A 3 12.49 4.34 14.80
C PRO A 3 12.29 5.63 15.63
N GLU A 4 11.69 6.65 15.03
CA GLU A 4 11.24 7.82 15.77
C GLU A 4 10.07 7.44 16.68
N SER A 5 10.11 7.97 17.90
CA SER A 5 9.15 7.65 18.96
C SER A 5 7.77 8.22 18.64
N ALA A 6 6.80 7.33 18.49
CA ALA A 6 5.37 7.59 18.23
C ALA A 6 4.64 8.43 19.30
N ARG A 7 5.36 8.99 20.28
CA ARG A 7 4.78 9.70 21.43
C ARG A 7 4.76 11.23 21.31
N ARG A 8 5.40 11.82 20.29
CA ARG A 8 5.59 13.29 20.21
C ARG A 8 4.72 13.99 19.16
N ILE A 9 4.07 13.25 18.26
CA ILE A 9 3.31 13.83 17.17
C ILE A 9 1.97 13.08 17.16
N GLY A 10 0.88 13.78 17.43
CA GLY A 10 -0.49 13.24 17.35
C GLY A 10 -0.91 12.95 15.91
N HIS A 11 -0.03 12.32 15.14
CA HIS A 11 -0.20 11.93 13.76
C HIS A 11 -0.06 10.40 13.72
N PRO A 12 -1.05 9.67 13.19
CA PRO A 12 -0.80 8.33 12.71
C PRO A 12 0.29 8.47 11.64
N ALA A 13 1.54 8.10 11.94
CA ALA A 13 2.59 8.02 10.94
C ALA A 13 2.39 6.67 10.24
N PRO A 14 1.78 6.63 9.04
CA PRO A 14 1.71 5.38 8.30
C PRO A 14 3.14 4.88 8.10
N PHE A 15 3.34 3.57 8.20
CA PHE A 15 4.64 2.98 7.90
C PHE A 15 5.01 3.27 6.43
N PRO A 16 6.32 3.39 6.12
CA PRO A 16 6.79 3.64 4.76
C PRO A 16 6.34 2.54 3.78
N VAL A 17 5.99 2.92 2.55
CA VAL A 17 5.52 2.00 1.49
C VAL A 17 6.59 0.97 1.11
N GLU A 18 7.86 1.34 1.26
CA GLU A 18 9.02 0.50 0.97
C GLU A 18 9.09 -0.74 1.87
N LEU A 19 8.45 -0.69 3.05
CA LEU A 19 8.41 -1.82 3.97
C LEU A 19 7.58 -3.00 3.41
N PRO A 20 6.28 -2.83 3.07
CA PRO A 20 5.52 -3.90 2.43
C PRO A 20 6.06 -4.26 1.04
N GLU A 21 6.57 -3.32 0.24
CA GLU A 21 7.19 -3.64 -1.06
C GLU A 21 8.30 -4.70 -0.91
N ARG A 22 9.18 -4.50 0.08
CA ARG A 22 10.25 -5.47 0.37
C ARG A 22 9.71 -6.85 0.72
N LEU A 23 8.65 -6.92 1.52
CA LEU A 23 8.04 -8.19 1.91
C LEU A 23 7.35 -8.87 0.71
N ILE A 24 6.64 -8.10 -0.11
CA ILE A 24 5.97 -8.61 -1.31
C ILE A 24 7.00 -9.21 -2.27
N HIS A 25 8.13 -8.55 -2.50
CA HIS A 25 9.22 -9.09 -3.33
C HIS A 25 9.83 -10.39 -2.78
N LEU A 26 9.93 -10.52 -1.45
CA LEU A 26 10.56 -11.69 -0.82
C LEU A 26 9.66 -12.92 -0.80
N TYR A 27 8.34 -12.73 -0.73
CA TYR A 27 7.41 -13.81 -0.39
C TYR A 27 6.36 -14.12 -1.48
N THR A 28 6.34 -13.39 -2.60
CA THR A 28 5.31 -13.57 -3.64
C THR A 28 5.89 -13.47 -5.05
N TYR A 29 5.17 -14.03 -6.00
CA TYR A 29 5.44 -13.88 -7.43
C TYR A 29 4.61 -12.75 -8.04
N LEU A 30 4.94 -12.36 -9.28
CA LEU A 30 4.11 -11.44 -10.06
C LEU A 30 2.69 -11.99 -10.17
N ASN A 31 1.69 -11.11 -10.13
CA ASN A 31 0.27 -11.43 -10.18
C ASN A 31 -0.30 -12.23 -8.99
N ASP A 32 0.49 -12.48 -7.93
CA ASP A 32 -0.06 -13.00 -6.68
C ASP A 32 -1.00 -11.97 -6.01
N VAL A 33 -1.85 -12.46 -5.10
CA VAL A 33 -2.80 -11.63 -4.34
C VAL A 33 -2.26 -11.36 -2.93
N ILE A 34 -2.14 -10.08 -2.57
CA ILE A 34 -1.79 -9.64 -1.22
C ILE A 34 -3.06 -9.35 -0.42
N LEU A 35 -3.24 -10.05 0.71
CA LEU A 35 -4.33 -9.79 1.65
C LEU A 35 -3.84 -8.88 2.78
N ASP A 36 -4.53 -7.76 2.99
CA ASP A 36 -4.37 -6.91 4.17
C ASP A 36 -5.72 -6.75 4.91
N PRO A 37 -5.96 -7.45 6.02
CA PRO A 37 -7.22 -7.36 6.76
C PRO A 37 -7.36 -6.07 7.59
N PHE A 38 -6.34 -5.22 7.63
CA PHE A 38 -6.31 -3.95 8.36
C PHE A 38 -5.70 -2.85 7.48
N VAL A 39 -6.28 -2.67 6.29
CA VAL A 39 -5.67 -1.92 5.19
C VAL A 39 -5.42 -0.45 5.54
N GLY A 40 -6.20 0.15 6.45
CA GLY A 40 -6.03 1.52 6.88
C GLY A 40 -5.97 2.47 5.69
N SER A 41 -4.94 3.31 5.63
CA SER A 41 -4.75 4.25 4.53
C SER A 41 -4.28 3.62 3.21
N GLY A 42 -4.16 2.29 3.09
CA GLY A 42 -3.84 1.63 1.81
C GLY A 42 -2.37 1.41 1.51
N THR A 43 -1.45 1.56 2.47
CA THR A 43 0.00 1.42 2.21
C THR A 43 0.36 0.07 1.59
N THR A 44 -0.21 -1.04 2.07
CA THR A 44 0.03 -2.38 1.50
C THR A 44 -0.55 -2.52 0.09
N ALA A 45 -1.71 -1.93 -0.17
CA ALA A 45 -2.35 -1.96 -1.49
C ALA A 45 -1.55 -1.18 -2.54
N VAL A 46 -1.03 0.00 -2.18
CA VAL A 46 -0.13 0.80 -3.02
C VAL A 46 1.14 0.00 -3.34
N ALA A 47 1.76 -0.62 -2.33
CA ALA A 47 2.93 -1.47 -2.54
C ALA A 47 2.66 -2.67 -3.45
N ALA A 48 1.49 -3.31 -3.33
CA ALA A 48 1.08 -4.39 -4.22
C ALA A 48 0.96 -3.91 -5.67
N VAL A 49 0.34 -2.77 -5.90
CA VAL A 49 0.21 -2.16 -7.24
C VAL A 49 1.59 -1.87 -7.84
N ARG A 50 2.47 -1.19 -7.09
CA ARG A 50 3.83 -0.85 -7.54
C ARG A 50 4.68 -2.05 -7.92
N THR A 51 4.44 -3.17 -7.25
CA THR A 51 5.20 -4.40 -7.46
C THR A 51 4.51 -5.34 -8.44
N GLY A 52 3.40 -4.96 -9.08
CA GLY A 52 2.70 -5.81 -10.05
C GLY A 52 1.99 -7.01 -9.41
N ARG A 53 1.43 -6.83 -8.21
CA ARG A 53 0.58 -7.79 -7.50
C ARG A 53 -0.85 -7.29 -7.44
N HIS A 54 -1.79 -8.22 -7.31
CA HIS A 54 -3.17 -7.92 -6.93
C HIS A 54 -3.26 -7.73 -5.41
N TYR A 55 -4.33 -7.12 -4.93
CA TYR A 55 -4.56 -6.97 -3.50
C TYR A 55 -6.03 -7.11 -3.14
N VAL A 56 -6.28 -7.48 -1.88
CA VAL A 56 -7.58 -7.43 -1.21
C VAL A 56 -7.34 -6.78 0.15
N GLY A 57 -8.04 -5.68 0.41
CA GLY A 57 -7.92 -4.91 1.65
C GLY A 57 -9.25 -4.83 2.38
N TYR A 58 -9.24 -4.96 3.71
CA TYR A 58 -10.40 -4.71 4.56
C TYR A 58 -10.07 -3.65 5.62
N ASP A 59 -11.02 -2.75 5.85
CA ASP A 59 -11.07 -1.90 7.05
C ASP A 59 -12.52 -1.77 7.50
N THR A 60 -12.72 -1.52 8.80
CA THR A 60 -14.04 -1.27 9.36
C THR A 60 -14.49 0.19 9.21
N ASP A 61 -13.54 1.11 9.01
CA ASP A 61 -13.83 2.52 8.76
C ASP A 61 -13.89 2.79 7.25
N ALA A 62 -15.07 3.17 6.76
CA ALA A 62 -15.30 3.50 5.36
C ALA A 62 -14.43 4.69 4.88
N ASN A 63 -14.01 5.59 5.78
CA ASN A 63 -13.11 6.69 5.40
C ASN A 63 -11.71 6.17 5.06
N TYR A 64 -11.22 5.15 5.78
CA TYR A 64 -9.94 4.52 5.45
C TYR A 64 -10.01 3.76 4.13
N VAL A 65 -11.12 3.05 3.88
CA VAL A 65 -11.36 2.37 2.59
C VAL A 65 -11.34 3.39 1.44
N ALA A 66 -12.08 4.49 1.54
CA ALA A 66 -12.10 5.53 0.50
C ALA A 66 -10.72 6.17 0.29
N LEU A 67 -9.96 6.40 1.36
CA LEU A 67 -8.60 6.92 1.28
C LEU A 67 -7.65 5.93 0.58
N ALA A 68 -7.74 4.64 0.91
CA ALA A 68 -6.95 3.60 0.28
C ALA A 68 -7.26 3.48 -1.23
N GLU A 69 -8.54 3.51 -1.61
CA GLU A 69 -8.97 3.49 -3.01
C GLU A 69 -8.43 4.69 -3.80
N ALA A 70 -8.54 5.89 -3.24
CA ALA A 70 -8.02 7.10 -3.89
C ALA A 70 -6.51 7.03 -4.14
N ARG A 71 -5.74 6.58 -3.14
CA ARG A 71 -4.28 6.41 -3.27
C ARG A 71 -3.89 5.34 -4.28
N VAL A 72 -4.63 4.24 -4.37
CA VAL A 72 -4.39 3.21 -5.38
C VAL A 72 -4.73 3.71 -6.78
N ALA A 73 -5.81 4.47 -6.94
CA ALA A 73 -6.19 5.05 -8.23
C ALA A 73 -5.13 6.04 -8.75
N GLU A 74 -4.60 6.90 -7.87
CA GLU A 74 -3.49 7.79 -8.17
C GLU A 74 -2.25 7.00 -8.63
N GLU A 75 -1.88 5.96 -7.88
CA GLU A 75 -0.74 5.12 -8.20
C GLU A 75 -0.91 4.44 -9.58
N ARG A 76 -2.07 3.86 -9.87
CA ARG A 76 -2.37 3.24 -11.18
C ARG A 76 -2.31 4.23 -12.34
N SER A 77 -2.80 5.45 -12.13
CA SER A 77 -2.81 6.50 -13.16
C SER A 77 -1.39 6.98 -13.51
N GLY A 78 -0.45 6.90 -12.56
CA GLY A 78 0.96 7.16 -12.81
C GLY A 78 1.59 6.16 -13.78
N PHE A 79 1.24 4.87 -13.68
CA PHE A 79 1.80 3.81 -14.53
C PHE A 79 1.41 3.92 -16.02
N ASP A 80 0.22 4.43 -16.32
CA ASP A 80 -0.26 4.56 -17.70
C ASP A 80 0.51 5.62 -18.50
N THR A 81 1.15 6.58 -17.83
CA THR A 81 1.89 7.67 -18.48
C THR A 81 3.32 7.26 -18.87
N ASP A 82 3.88 6.27 -18.17
CA ASP A 82 5.28 5.83 -18.33
C ASP A 82 5.45 4.61 -19.26
N GLY A 83 4.37 4.14 -19.90
CA GLY A 83 4.42 3.09 -20.93
C GLY A 83 4.78 1.69 -20.42
N ASN A 84 4.73 1.47 -19.10
CA ASN A 84 4.98 0.17 -18.48
C ASN A 84 3.70 -0.35 -17.81
N SER A 85 2.70 -0.68 -18.63
CA SER A 85 1.54 -1.44 -18.17
C SER A 85 1.97 -2.89 -17.88
N PRO A 86 1.52 -3.50 -16.76
CA PRO A 86 1.73 -4.93 -16.47
C PRO A 86 0.95 -5.84 -17.43
#